data_AF-A0A9P9QI03-F1
#
_entry.id   AF-A0A9P9QI03-F1
#
_cell.length_a   1.000
_cell.length_b   1.000
_cell.length_c   1.000
_cell.angle_alpha   90.00
_cell.angle_beta   90.00
_cell.angle_gamma   90.00
#
_symmetry.space_group_name_H-M   'P 1'
#
loop_
_entity.id
_entity.type
_entity.pdbx_description
1 polymer ?
#
loop_
_entity_poly.entity_id
_entity_poly.type
_entity_poly.pdbx_seq_one_letter_code
_entity_poly.pdbx_strand_id
1 'polypeptide(L)'
;MSSLSQEEIKALEDDRVLLSGPVNGKRKVSAALLTPPSTQGSLSSGSTSSASVRVRAFNHSQAPFDLPESDESVAAVEWCGFTRTKAGEIYSRWLSRPNPQQNPDGLLEYMIGEINRLNMQPWNQAPIEQAMTALGVSDELQSVLTSPVYRQIFLSETLHYWLTDTIRDRYGSLKILQRKLKFRGANTVARRKGGKRAKVIDVFDQTASTQASSSSSLPSQSQLSGSAISSIQSDALPAAYVSVDSPPSILPGHIVLYKGKSSVELLSERFIREDGSINMGSIESMKGGDFNQRRGAWYFSREEATAEQYRQWAAARNHTAETWIIRVQIPKDFIDGLRRKDLWYSPDWKTYVWYCRKGTSEGNPPAKFDVFWKPGQAQLIEGHICGRSPNIIPKIPKQDVQQRMSESDLLYNGNRKATQCVFVDEEAVERLGELIRGKIFIEIFPALQSSDFS
;
A
#
# COMPACT_ATOMS: atom_id res chain seq x y z
N MET A 1 7.42 -14.21 13.14
CA MET A 1 8.54 -14.66 12.26
C MET A 1 9.75 -15.04 13.11
N SER A 2 10.77 -15.72 12.58
CA SER A 2 12.01 -15.98 13.34
C SER A 2 12.77 -14.67 13.59
N SER A 3 13.14 -14.42 14.84
CA SER A 3 13.99 -13.30 15.25
C SER A 3 15.37 -13.35 14.56
N LEU A 4 16.05 -12.20 14.52
CA LEU A 4 17.44 -12.15 14.07
C LEU A 4 18.33 -12.98 15.00
N SER A 5 19.21 -13.80 14.44
CA SER A 5 20.25 -14.50 15.19
C SER A 5 21.35 -13.53 15.62
N GLN A 6 22.15 -13.90 16.62
CA GLN A 6 23.28 -13.08 17.06
C GLN A 6 24.32 -12.85 15.94
N GLU A 7 24.53 -13.85 15.08
CA GLU A 7 25.39 -13.71 13.89
C GLU A 7 24.83 -12.69 12.90
N GLU A 8 23.52 -12.71 12.65
CA GLU A 8 22.84 -11.77 11.77
C GLU A 8 22.85 -10.35 12.33
N ILE A 9 22.62 -10.18 13.65
CA ILE A 9 22.69 -8.87 14.32
C ILE A 9 24.09 -8.27 14.13
N LYS A 10 25.13 -9.02 14.49
CA LYS A 10 26.51 -8.55 14.34
C LYS A 10 26.84 -8.22 12.88
N ALA A 11 26.40 -9.05 11.95
CA ALA A 11 26.60 -8.80 10.53
C ALA A 11 25.94 -7.49 10.05
N LEU A 12 24.72 -7.21 10.52
CA LEU A 12 23.99 -5.99 10.18
C LEU A 12 24.54 -4.74 10.87
N GLU A 13 25.10 -4.86 12.08
CA GLU A 13 25.79 -3.77 12.80
C GLU A 13 27.08 -3.38 12.06
N ASP A 14 27.89 -4.37 11.69
CA ASP A 14 29.11 -4.18 10.89
C ASP A 14 28.82 -3.51 9.54
N ASP A 15 27.69 -3.86 8.90
CA ASP A 15 27.22 -3.26 7.64
C ASP A 15 26.50 -1.90 7.84
N ARG A 16 26.44 -1.38 9.08
CA ARG A 16 25.75 -0.13 9.47
C ARG A 16 24.27 -0.09 9.09
N VAL A 17 23.61 -1.25 9.09
CA VAL A 17 22.16 -1.36 8.92
C VAL A 17 21.47 -1.21 10.27
N LEU A 18 22.00 -1.90 11.29
CA LEU A 18 21.67 -1.66 12.69
C LEU A 18 22.66 -0.65 13.26
N LEU A 19 22.17 0.43 13.85
CA LEU A 19 23.01 1.53 14.32
C LEU A 19 23.19 1.54 15.84
N SER A 20 22.24 0.96 16.57
CA SER A 20 22.32 0.82 18.02
C SER A 20 21.59 -0.43 18.48
N GLY A 21 21.98 -0.90 19.67
CA GLY A 21 21.23 -1.92 20.40
C GLY A 21 19.79 -1.47 20.70
N PRO A 22 18.91 -2.41 21.07
CA PRO A 22 17.52 -2.10 21.30
C PRO A 22 17.32 -1.25 22.55
N VAL A 23 16.45 -0.25 22.44
CA VAL A 23 15.97 0.57 23.55
C VAL A 23 14.45 0.51 23.53
N ASN A 24 13.84 0.07 24.62
CA ASN A 24 12.38 -0.10 24.73
C ASN A 24 11.75 -0.98 23.63
N GLY A 25 12.43 -2.06 23.23
CA GLY A 25 11.92 -2.98 22.21
C GLY A 25 12.00 -2.44 20.78
N LYS A 26 12.74 -1.35 20.53
CA LYS A 26 13.00 -0.76 19.22
C LYS A 26 14.50 -0.69 18.94
N ARG A 27 14.92 -0.89 17.70
CA ARG A 27 16.30 -0.75 17.23
C ARG A 27 16.42 0.41 16.26
N LYS A 28 17.50 1.17 16.36
CA LYS A 28 17.82 2.21 15.38
C LYS A 28 18.31 1.54 14.10
N VAL A 29 17.62 1.77 12.99
CA VAL A 29 17.95 1.21 11.68
C VAL A 29 18.23 2.30 10.65
N SER A 30 19.15 2.01 9.74
CA SER A 30 19.47 2.91 8.63
C SER A 30 18.29 3.07 7.68
N ALA A 31 18.05 4.30 7.21
CA ALA A 31 17.05 4.60 6.18
C ALA A 31 17.28 3.83 4.88
N ALA A 32 18.50 3.32 4.63
CA ALA A 32 18.80 2.44 3.51
C ALA A 32 17.94 1.16 3.48
N LEU A 33 17.28 0.80 4.59
CA LEU A 33 16.29 -0.29 4.64
C LEU A 33 14.97 0.06 3.93
N LEU A 34 14.63 1.36 3.86
CA LEU A 34 13.48 1.90 3.13
C LEU A 34 13.78 2.08 1.64
N THR A 35 15.06 2.16 1.27
CA THR A 35 15.48 2.36 -0.10
C THR A 35 15.33 1.05 -0.90
N PRO A 36 14.55 1.04 -2.00
CA PRO A 36 14.61 -0.02 -2.98
C PRO A 36 16.02 -0.06 -3.57
N PRO A 37 16.50 -1.23 -3.99
CA PRO A 37 17.88 -1.39 -4.45
C PRO A 37 18.05 -0.68 -5.80
N SER A 38 19.28 -0.32 -6.14
CA SER A 38 19.58 0.15 -7.48
C SER A 38 19.33 -0.95 -8.52
N THR A 39 18.41 -0.70 -9.44
CA THR A 39 17.93 -1.64 -10.48
C THR A 39 18.88 -1.83 -11.66
N GLN A 40 20.19 -1.65 -11.50
CA GLN A 40 21.13 -1.67 -12.62
C GLN A 40 21.45 -3.07 -13.19
N GLY A 41 20.59 -4.08 -12.97
CA GLY A 41 20.73 -5.40 -13.58
C GLY A 41 19.77 -5.57 -14.76
N SER A 42 20.30 -5.83 -15.95
CA SER A 42 19.51 -6.29 -17.10
C SER A 42 18.81 -7.61 -16.76
N LEU A 43 17.49 -7.58 -16.58
CA LEU A 43 16.68 -8.78 -16.48
C LEU A 43 16.65 -9.46 -17.86
N SER A 44 16.91 -10.76 -17.89
CA SER A 44 16.95 -11.59 -19.09
C SER A 44 15.65 -11.51 -19.90
N SER A 45 15.73 -11.12 -21.17
CA SER A 45 14.62 -10.73 -22.06
C SER A 45 13.77 -11.88 -22.63
N GLY A 46 13.58 -12.95 -21.87
CA GLY A 46 12.90 -14.17 -22.35
C GLY A 46 11.37 -14.18 -22.16
N SER A 47 10.82 -13.41 -21.23
CA SER A 47 9.39 -13.43 -20.87
C SER A 47 8.71 -12.08 -21.16
N THR A 48 7.47 -12.13 -21.67
CA THR A 48 6.63 -10.95 -21.81
C THR A 48 6.28 -10.42 -20.42
N SER A 49 6.79 -9.24 -20.07
CA SER A 49 6.50 -8.58 -18.79
C SER A 49 5.01 -8.31 -18.62
N SER A 50 4.46 -8.57 -17.43
CA SER A 50 3.07 -8.26 -17.08
C SER A 50 2.88 -6.82 -16.65
N ALA A 51 3.91 -6.18 -16.10
CA ALA A 51 3.92 -4.76 -15.78
C ALA A 51 5.31 -4.15 -15.97
N SER A 52 5.33 -2.83 -16.13
CA SER A 52 6.55 -2.03 -16.08
C SER A 52 6.51 -1.12 -14.84
N VAL A 53 7.67 -0.84 -14.25
CA VAL A 53 7.79 -0.02 -13.04
C VAL A 53 8.79 1.11 -13.24
N ARG A 54 8.52 2.24 -12.60
CA ARG A 54 9.51 3.31 -12.36
C ARG A 54 9.57 3.59 -10.88
N VAL A 55 10.77 3.50 -10.30
CA VAL A 55 11.01 3.96 -8.94
C VAL A 55 11.40 5.44 -9.00
N ARG A 56 10.67 6.29 -8.27
CA ARG A 56 11.01 7.71 -8.13
C ARG A 56 12.29 7.86 -7.32
N ALA A 57 13.14 8.81 -7.73
CA ALA A 57 14.39 9.09 -7.02
C ALA A 57 14.13 9.51 -5.57
N PHE A 58 15.02 9.06 -4.67
CA PHE A 58 15.04 9.51 -3.28
C PHE A 58 15.74 10.86 -3.21
N ASN A 59 14.98 11.91 -2.89
CA ASN A 59 15.54 13.23 -2.59
C ASN A 59 15.56 13.54 -1.08
N HIS A 60 15.24 12.57 -0.22
CA HIS A 60 15.07 12.79 1.21
C HIS A 60 16.31 12.42 2.02
N SER A 61 16.48 13.12 3.15
CA SER A 61 17.53 12.84 4.12
C SER A 61 17.42 11.40 4.61
N GLN A 62 18.55 10.70 4.74
CA GLN A 62 18.60 9.31 5.20
C GLN A 62 18.61 9.25 6.73
N ALA A 63 17.65 9.89 7.40
CA ALA A 63 17.63 9.86 8.86
C ALA A 63 17.32 8.44 9.35
N PRO A 64 18.13 7.88 10.27
CA PRO A 64 17.81 6.59 10.85
C PRO A 64 16.50 6.63 11.63
N PHE A 65 15.76 5.53 11.61
CA PHE A 65 14.46 5.40 12.28
C PHE A 65 14.43 4.24 13.27
N ASP A 66 13.43 4.22 14.15
CA ASP A 66 13.29 3.21 15.20
C ASP A 66 12.35 2.08 14.76
N LEU A 67 12.89 0.88 14.50
CA LEU A 67 12.12 -0.29 14.09
C LEU A 67 11.86 -1.23 15.29
N PRO A 68 10.62 -1.67 15.54
CA PRO A 68 10.33 -2.69 16.55
C PRO A 68 11.10 -3.99 16.32
N GLU A 69 11.64 -4.57 17.39
CA GLU A 69 12.42 -5.82 17.35
C GLU A 69 11.62 -7.04 16.91
N SER A 70 10.32 -7.03 17.20
CA SER A 70 9.37 -8.10 16.91
C SER A 70 8.05 -7.50 16.49
N ASP A 71 7.38 -8.10 15.51
CA ASP A 71 6.01 -7.76 15.09
C ASP A 71 4.99 -8.08 16.19
N GLU A 72 5.36 -8.90 17.18
CA GLU A 72 4.55 -9.24 18.33
C GLU A 72 5.11 -8.61 19.62
N SER A 73 5.02 -7.28 19.74
CA SER A 73 5.53 -6.52 20.89
C SER A 73 4.73 -5.25 21.18
N VAL A 74 4.89 -4.66 22.37
CA VAL A 74 4.35 -3.33 22.68
C VAL A 74 4.86 -2.29 21.68
N ALA A 75 6.14 -2.35 21.31
CA ALA A 75 6.73 -1.46 20.33
C ALA A 75 6.08 -1.58 18.93
N ALA A 76 5.62 -2.78 18.54
CA ALA A 76 4.88 -2.98 17.30
C ALA A 76 3.49 -2.34 17.34
N VAL A 77 2.79 -2.40 18.48
CA VAL A 77 1.50 -1.72 18.64
C VAL A 77 1.67 -0.20 18.63
N GLU A 78 2.73 0.32 19.28
CA GLU A 78 3.10 1.74 19.17
C GLU A 78 3.40 2.16 17.73
N TRP A 79 4.20 1.35 17.02
CA TRP A 79 4.52 1.58 15.60
C TRP A 79 3.27 1.69 14.73
N CYS A 80 2.25 0.89 15.02
CA CYS A 80 0.99 0.95 14.30
C CYS A 80 0.21 2.25 14.55
N GLY A 81 0.57 3.05 15.56
CA GLY A 81 0.00 4.38 15.78
C GLY A 81 -0.78 4.52 17.08
N PHE A 82 -0.63 3.60 18.02
CA PHE A 82 -1.15 3.75 19.38
C PHE A 82 -0.15 4.42 20.33
N THR A 83 -0.63 5.08 21.38
CA THR A 83 0.21 5.57 22.47
C THR A 83 0.83 4.40 23.23
N ARG A 84 1.98 4.62 23.87
CA ARG A 84 2.68 3.58 24.65
C ARG A 84 1.81 2.93 25.72
N THR A 85 1.04 3.73 26.46
CA THR A 85 0.12 3.23 27.48
C THR A 85 -0.90 2.27 26.88
N LYS A 86 -1.57 2.69 25.80
CA LYS A 86 -2.56 1.87 25.11
C LYS A 86 -1.95 0.63 24.46
N ALA A 87 -0.77 0.77 23.87
CA ALA A 87 -0.02 -0.33 23.29
C ALA A 87 0.27 -1.42 24.33
N GLY A 88 0.66 -1.03 25.55
CA GLY A 88 0.81 -1.94 26.68
C GLY A 88 -0.50 -2.67 27.02
N GLU A 89 -1.62 -1.95 27.14
CA GLU A 89 -2.93 -2.54 27.41
C GLU A 89 -3.38 -3.56 26.35
N ILE A 90 -3.27 -3.19 25.06
CA ILE A 90 -3.63 -4.07 23.94
C ILE A 90 -2.78 -5.34 23.98
N TYR A 91 -1.47 -5.18 24.12
CA TYR A 91 -0.53 -6.31 24.16
C TYR A 91 -0.77 -7.23 25.36
N SER A 92 -1.01 -6.67 26.55
CA SER A 92 -1.37 -7.45 27.74
C SER A 92 -2.66 -8.25 27.54
N ARG A 93 -3.71 -7.67 26.93
CA ARG A 93 -4.94 -8.41 26.62
C ARG A 93 -4.70 -9.56 25.64
N TRP A 94 -3.84 -9.36 24.65
CA TRP A 94 -3.48 -10.41 23.69
C TRP A 94 -2.69 -11.55 24.36
N LEU A 95 -1.73 -11.23 25.23
CA LEU A 95 -0.97 -12.23 25.99
C LEU A 95 -1.84 -13.02 26.98
N SER A 96 -2.79 -12.36 27.64
CA SER A 96 -3.70 -12.96 28.61
C SER A 96 -4.95 -13.59 28.00
N ARG A 97 -4.98 -13.83 26.68
CA ARG A 97 -6.16 -14.37 26.02
C ARG A 97 -6.48 -15.80 26.48
N PRO A 98 -7.76 -16.12 26.74
CA PRO A 98 -8.15 -17.46 27.13
C PRO A 98 -8.00 -18.42 25.94
N ASN A 99 -7.47 -19.61 26.20
CA ASN A 99 -7.34 -20.71 25.24
C ASN A 99 -6.83 -20.26 23.86
N PRO A 100 -5.52 -19.96 23.70
CA PRO A 100 -4.95 -19.52 22.42
C PRO A 100 -5.24 -20.44 21.22
N GLN A 101 -5.54 -21.71 21.46
CA GLN A 101 -5.93 -22.67 20.42
C GLN A 101 -7.37 -22.46 19.94
N GLN A 102 -8.26 -21.94 20.78
CA GLN A 102 -9.65 -21.62 20.45
C GLN A 102 -9.83 -20.16 20.05
N ASN A 103 -8.92 -19.29 20.49
CA ASN A 103 -8.84 -17.89 20.07
C ASN A 103 -7.55 -17.65 19.26
N PRO A 104 -7.56 -17.96 17.96
CA PRO A 104 -6.39 -17.85 17.08
C PRO A 104 -6.05 -16.41 16.69
N ASP A 105 -6.79 -15.41 17.20
CA ASP A 105 -6.59 -14.01 16.90
C ASP A 105 -5.15 -13.58 17.24
N GLY A 106 -4.49 -12.98 16.25
CA GLY A 106 -3.17 -12.40 16.38
C GLY A 106 -3.20 -11.03 17.04
N LEU A 107 -2.02 -10.43 17.18
CA LEU A 107 -1.91 -9.09 17.77
C LEU A 107 -2.63 -8.02 16.94
N LEU A 108 -2.67 -8.18 15.61
CA LEU A 108 -3.40 -7.27 14.71
C LEU A 108 -4.90 -7.26 15.00
N GLU A 109 -5.51 -8.43 15.17
CA GLU A 109 -6.93 -8.56 15.47
C GLU A 109 -7.30 -7.88 16.78
N TYR A 110 -6.42 -7.92 17.79
CA TYR A 110 -6.58 -7.18 19.04
C TYR A 110 -6.48 -5.66 18.86
N MET A 111 -5.60 -5.17 17.99
CA MET A 111 -5.55 -3.74 17.63
C MET A 111 -6.82 -3.30 16.91
N ILE A 112 -7.32 -4.10 15.95
CA ILE A 112 -8.59 -3.82 15.26
C ILE A 112 -9.78 -3.92 16.24
N GLY A 113 -9.73 -4.85 17.19
CA GLY A 113 -10.71 -4.97 18.28
C GLY A 113 -10.81 -3.70 19.12
N GLU A 114 -9.68 -3.01 19.38
CA GLU A 114 -9.71 -1.72 20.06
C GLU A 114 -10.40 -0.66 19.20
N ILE A 115 -10.12 -0.60 17.88
CA ILE A 115 -10.77 0.34 16.95
C ILE A 115 -12.28 0.08 16.86
N ASN A 116 -12.72 -1.19 16.94
CA ASN A 116 -14.14 -1.55 16.92
C ASN A 116 -14.95 -0.90 18.06
N ARG A 117 -14.31 -0.43 19.13
CA ARG A 117 -14.97 0.36 20.18
C ARG A 117 -15.57 1.68 19.66
N LEU A 118 -15.11 2.19 18.51
CA LEU A 118 -15.74 3.34 17.83
C LEU A 118 -17.19 3.09 17.44
N ASN A 119 -17.58 1.83 17.26
CA ASN A 119 -18.95 1.49 16.91
C ASN A 119 -19.87 1.43 18.14
N MET A 120 -19.31 1.53 19.35
CA MET A 120 -20.02 1.48 20.62
C MET A 120 -20.25 2.89 21.19
N GLN A 121 -21.25 3.02 22.05
CA GLN A 121 -21.47 4.24 22.83
C GLN A 121 -20.37 4.40 23.91
N PRO A 122 -19.92 5.63 24.23
CA PRO A 122 -20.33 6.91 23.63
C PRO A 122 -19.58 7.29 22.33
N TRP A 123 -18.62 6.46 21.89
CA TRP A 123 -17.63 6.84 20.88
C TRP A 123 -18.20 7.00 19.47
N ASN A 124 -19.27 6.28 19.13
CA ASN A 124 -19.92 6.39 17.82
C ASN A 124 -20.59 7.77 17.56
N GLN A 125 -20.69 8.61 18.59
CA GLN A 125 -21.23 9.96 18.56
C GLN A 125 -20.23 11.02 19.04
N ALA A 126 -19.09 10.60 19.61
CA ALA A 126 -18.08 11.52 20.11
C ALA A 126 -17.41 12.31 18.96
N PRO A 127 -16.94 13.54 19.22
CA PRO A 127 -16.04 14.24 18.32
C PRO A 127 -14.81 13.37 17.96
N ILE A 128 -14.36 13.46 16.70
CA ILE A 128 -13.29 12.62 16.15
C ILE A 128 -12.02 12.63 17.02
N GLU A 129 -11.58 13.80 17.45
CA GLU A 129 -10.38 13.97 18.29
C GLU A 129 -10.54 13.32 19.67
N GLN A 130 -11.71 13.48 20.30
CA GLN A 130 -12.00 12.86 21.58
C GLN A 130 -12.05 11.34 21.47
N ALA A 131 -12.65 10.82 20.39
CA ALA A 131 -12.72 9.39 20.13
C ALA A 131 -11.32 8.79 19.90
N MET A 132 -10.47 9.45 19.11
CA MET A 132 -9.08 9.01 18.87
C MET A 132 -8.24 9.05 20.16
N THR A 133 -8.37 10.13 20.94
CA THR A 133 -7.67 10.26 22.24
C THR A 133 -8.09 9.15 23.21
N ALA A 134 -9.39 8.86 23.32
CA ALA A 134 -9.91 7.81 24.19
C ALA A 134 -9.47 6.40 23.79
N LEU A 135 -9.28 6.18 22.49
CA LEU A 135 -8.70 4.94 21.96
C LEU A 135 -7.19 4.85 22.15
N GLY A 136 -6.54 5.94 22.55
CA GLY A 136 -5.08 6.02 22.64
C GLY A 136 -4.41 5.99 21.27
N VAL A 137 -4.98 6.65 20.27
CA VAL A 137 -4.28 6.93 19.00
C VAL A 137 -3.20 7.99 19.25
N SER A 138 -2.01 7.78 18.70
CA SER A 138 -0.87 8.69 18.83
C SER A 138 -1.13 10.06 18.23
N ASP A 139 -0.53 11.10 18.81
CA ASP A 139 -0.69 12.49 18.35
C ASP A 139 -0.25 12.68 16.89
N GLU A 140 0.80 11.96 16.47
CA GLU A 140 1.28 11.93 15.08
C GLU A 140 0.17 11.48 14.13
N LEU A 141 -0.44 10.31 14.39
CA LEU A 141 -1.51 9.81 13.53
C LEU A 141 -2.78 10.67 13.63
N GLN A 142 -3.12 11.20 14.82
CA GLN A 142 -4.24 12.13 14.96
C GLN A 142 -4.04 13.37 14.08
N SER A 143 -2.86 13.99 14.12
CA SER A 143 -2.52 15.17 13.33
C SER A 143 -2.61 14.91 11.83
N VAL A 144 -2.14 13.75 11.37
CA VAL A 144 -2.28 13.35 9.97
C VAL A 144 -3.75 13.21 9.57
N LEU A 145 -4.55 12.50 10.39
CA LEU A 145 -5.95 12.21 10.05
C LEU A 145 -6.84 13.45 10.06
N THR A 146 -6.53 14.44 10.91
CA THR A 146 -7.28 15.71 10.98
C THR A 146 -6.69 16.82 10.13
N SER A 147 -5.61 16.56 9.38
CA SER A 147 -4.96 17.55 8.53
C SER A 147 -5.95 18.15 7.50
N PRO A 148 -6.07 19.49 7.43
CA PRO A 148 -6.94 20.15 6.47
C PRO A 148 -6.64 19.79 5.01
N VAL A 149 -5.37 19.49 4.70
CA VAL A 149 -4.90 19.12 3.35
C VAL A 149 -5.60 17.87 2.85
N TYR A 150 -5.83 16.90 3.73
CA TYR A 150 -6.45 15.62 3.37
C TYR A 150 -7.93 15.54 3.70
N ARG A 151 -8.55 16.66 4.11
CA ARG A 151 -9.93 16.67 4.60
C ARG A 151 -10.92 16.00 3.65
N GLN A 152 -10.82 16.22 2.35
CA GLN A 152 -11.76 15.63 1.39
C GLN A 152 -11.62 14.11 1.28
N ILE A 153 -10.39 13.59 1.29
CA ILE A 153 -10.12 12.15 1.29
C ILE A 153 -10.50 11.54 2.63
N PHE A 154 -10.14 12.16 3.75
CA PHE A 154 -10.56 11.72 5.07
C PHE A 154 -12.09 11.60 5.18
N LEU A 155 -12.83 12.56 4.62
CA LEU A 155 -14.28 12.52 4.58
C LEU A 155 -14.85 11.54 3.52
N SER A 156 -14.06 10.87 2.70
CA SER A 156 -14.62 9.85 1.81
C SER A 156 -15.04 8.58 2.59
N GLU A 157 -14.44 8.34 3.76
CA GLU A 157 -14.66 7.14 4.59
C GLU A 157 -14.89 7.44 6.09
N THR A 158 -15.22 6.42 6.89
CA THR A 158 -15.41 6.59 8.34
C THR A 158 -14.08 6.66 9.09
N LEU A 159 -14.06 7.25 10.30
CA LEU A 159 -12.89 7.18 11.19
C LEU A 159 -12.50 5.72 11.50
N HIS A 160 -13.49 4.85 11.71
CA HIS A 160 -13.28 3.42 11.95
C HIS A 160 -12.57 2.76 10.76
N TYR A 161 -13.02 3.05 9.54
CA TYR A 161 -12.39 2.58 8.32
C TYR A 161 -10.94 3.06 8.23
N TRP A 162 -10.69 4.37 8.34
CA TRP A 162 -9.34 4.91 8.17
C TRP A 162 -8.37 4.43 9.22
N LEU A 163 -8.78 4.30 10.49
CA LEU A 163 -7.92 3.71 11.51
C LEU A 163 -7.65 2.24 11.23
N THR A 164 -8.68 1.45 10.91
CA THR A 164 -8.51 0.03 10.57
C THR A 164 -7.54 -0.17 9.39
N ASP A 165 -7.73 0.60 8.32
CA ASP A 165 -6.88 0.61 7.14
C ASP A 165 -5.44 0.99 7.50
N THR A 166 -5.25 2.09 8.24
CA THR A 166 -3.92 2.57 8.66
C THR A 166 -3.19 1.57 9.55
N ILE A 167 -3.86 0.97 10.53
CA ILE A 167 -3.24 -0.01 11.42
C ILE A 167 -2.79 -1.23 10.63
N ARG A 168 -3.64 -1.75 9.71
CA ARG A 168 -3.27 -2.87 8.83
C ARG A 168 -2.08 -2.52 7.95
N ASP A 169 -2.09 -1.33 7.36
CA ASP A 169 -1.04 -0.84 6.48
C ASP A 169 0.31 -0.69 7.22
N ARG A 170 0.32 -0.04 8.40
CA ARG A 170 1.52 0.10 9.24
C ARG A 170 2.03 -1.23 9.76
N TYR A 171 1.13 -2.14 10.17
CA TYR A 171 1.51 -3.48 10.63
C TYR A 171 2.09 -4.34 9.50
N GLY A 172 1.48 -4.32 8.32
CA GLY A 172 2.01 -5.00 7.15
C GLY A 172 3.39 -4.45 6.75
N SER A 173 3.56 -3.14 6.82
CA SER A 173 4.85 -2.46 6.59
C SER A 173 5.93 -2.92 7.57
N LEU A 174 5.60 -3.01 8.86
CA LEU A 174 6.50 -3.55 9.88
C LEU A 174 6.97 -4.97 9.51
N LYS A 175 6.04 -5.85 9.14
CA LYS A 175 6.37 -7.23 8.75
C LYS A 175 7.24 -7.29 7.50
N ILE A 176 7.04 -6.39 6.54
CA ILE A 176 7.88 -6.29 5.35
C ILE A 176 9.30 -5.85 5.73
N LEU A 177 9.43 -4.81 6.56
CA LEU A 177 10.74 -4.31 7.00
C LEU A 177 11.51 -5.35 7.82
N GLN A 178 10.84 -6.09 8.69
CA GLN A 178 11.46 -7.18 9.45
C GLN A 178 11.94 -8.32 8.54
N ARG A 179 11.16 -8.68 7.51
CA ARG A 179 11.60 -9.66 6.49
C ARG A 179 12.81 -9.16 5.70
N LYS A 180 12.78 -7.91 5.24
CA LYS A 180 13.91 -7.27 4.55
C LYS A 180 15.17 -7.34 5.42
N LEU A 181 15.04 -7.02 6.71
CA LEU A 181 16.14 -7.04 7.66
C LEU A 181 16.68 -8.46 7.89
N LYS A 182 15.80 -9.44 8.10
CA LYS A 182 16.17 -10.86 8.26
C LYS A 182 16.90 -11.41 7.04
N PHE A 183 16.35 -11.16 5.85
CA PHE A 183 16.95 -11.58 4.59
C PHE A 183 18.33 -10.95 4.37
N ARG A 184 18.46 -9.65 4.64
CA ARG A 184 19.75 -8.95 4.54
C ARG A 184 20.78 -9.52 5.52
N GLY A 185 20.40 -9.77 6.77
CA GLY A 185 21.28 -10.38 7.78
C GLY A 185 21.76 -11.76 7.35
N ALA A 186 20.84 -12.63 6.93
CA ALA A 186 21.16 -13.98 6.45
C ALA A 186 22.12 -13.94 5.24
N ASN A 187 21.87 -13.05 4.27
CA ASN A 187 22.74 -12.90 3.10
C ASN A 187 24.13 -12.38 3.46
N THR A 188 24.24 -11.39 4.34
CA THR A 188 25.55 -10.90 4.80
C THR A 188 26.33 -12.02 5.50
N VAL A 189 25.69 -12.80 6.36
CA VAL A 189 26.32 -13.96 7.02
C VAL A 189 26.78 -15.00 5.99
N ALA A 190 25.93 -15.35 5.03
CA ALA A 190 26.26 -16.31 3.98
C ALA A 190 27.45 -15.86 3.13
N ARG A 191 27.49 -14.59 2.73
CA ARG A 191 28.63 -14.00 1.96
C ARG A 191 29.94 -14.06 2.74
N ARG A 192 29.91 -13.79 4.06
CA ARG A 192 31.09 -13.86 4.93
C ARG A 192 31.59 -15.30 5.13
N LYS A 193 30.68 -16.29 5.13
CA LYS A 193 31.03 -17.72 5.19
C LYS A 193 31.58 -18.23 3.84
N GLY A 194 30.98 -17.82 2.73
CA GLY A 194 31.42 -18.19 1.37
C GLY A 194 32.76 -17.57 0.96
N GLY A 195 33.03 -16.32 1.35
CA GLY A 195 34.29 -15.63 1.03
C GLY A 195 35.53 -16.16 1.76
N LYS A 196 35.39 -17.10 2.69
CA LYS A 196 36.52 -17.75 3.39
C LYS A 196 37.06 -18.99 2.67
N ARG A 197 36.45 -19.43 1.57
CA ARG A 197 36.84 -20.69 0.89
C ARG A 197 37.47 -20.43 -0.49
N ALA A 198 38.72 -19.93 -0.47
CA ALA A 198 39.81 -20.25 -1.41
C ALA A 198 41.05 -19.37 -1.12
N LYS A 199 41.84 -19.73 -0.10
CA LYS A 199 43.30 -19.67 -0.28
C LYS A 199 43.70 -21.05 -0.75
N VAL A 200 43.63 -21.28 -2.07
CA VAL A 200 44.47 -22.31 -2.67
C VAL A 200 45.89 -21.81 -2.44
N ILE A 201 46.58 -22.48 -1.52
CA ILE A 201 48.00 -22.32 -1.32
C ILE A 201 48.62 -22.78 -2.63
N ASP A 202 49.14 -21.82 -3.39
CA ASP A 202 49.93 -22.07 -4.59
C ASP A 202 51.27 -22.67 -4.11
N VAL A 203 51.28 -24.00 -3.99
CA VAL A 203 52.50 -24.79 -3.84
C VAL A 203 52.83 -25.29 -5.24
N PHE A 204 53.38 -24.43 -6.09
CA PHE A 204 54.33 -24.87 -7.11
C PHE A 204 55.33 -23.76 -7.43
N ASP A 205 56.58 -24.11 -7.21
CA ASP A 205 57.77 -23.30 -7.40
C ASP A 205 57.98 -22.85 -8.85
N GLN A 206 58.42 -21.59 -8.96
CA GLN A 206 59.54 -21.08 -9.76
C GLN A 206 59.91 -21.80 -11.07
N THR A 207 59.85 -21.06 -12.17
CA THR A 207 61.04 -20.79 -13.00
C THR A 207 60.88 -19.49 -13.78
N ALA A 208 61.97 -18.74 -13.83
CA ALA A 208 62.07 -17.38 -14.32
C ALA A 208 61.93 -17.25 -15.84
N SER A 209 61.35 -16.15 -16.30
CA SER A 209 61.94 -15.39 -17.42
C SER A 209 61.46 -13.93 -17.43
N THR A 210 62.46 -13.09 -17.59
CA THR A 210 62.46 -11.63 -17.67
C THR A 210 61.81 -11.14 -18.96
N GLN A 211 60.93 -10.15 -18.90
CA GLN A 211 61.02 -8.98 -19.79
C GLN A 211 60.08 -7.84 -19.36
N ALA A 212 60.64 -6.65 -19.43
CA ALA A 212 60.10 -5.38 -18.99
C ALA A 212 59.19 -4.76 -20.05
N SER A 213 58.10 -4.14 -19.61
CA SER A 213 57.63 -2.88 -20.21
C SER A 213 56.63 -2.19 -19.29
N SER A 214 56.99 -0.94 -19.01
CA SER A 214 56.28 0.08 -18.23
C SER A 214 55.04 0.62 -18.94
N SER A 215 53.93 0.79 -18.21
CA SER A 215 53.07 1.98 -18.33
C SER A 215 52.02 2.03 -17.21
N SER A 216 52.10 3.10 -16.43
CA SER A 216 51.04 3.84 -15.73
C SER A 216 49.57 3.42 -15.92
N SER A 217 48.90 3.10 -14.81
CA SER A 217 47.51 3.56 -14.56
C SER A 217 47.14 3.42 -13.09
N LEU A 218 46.48 4.46 -12.58
CA LEU A 218 45.92 4.68 -11.24
C LEU A 218 45.07 3.50 -10.71
N PRO A 219 44.90 3.35 -9.38
CA PRO A 219 44.05 2.32 -8.82
C PRO A 219 42.58 2.63 -9.15
N SER A 220 42.04 1.90 -10.13
CA SER A 220 40.61 1.85 -10.42
C SER A 220 39.89 1.26 -9.22
N GLN A 221 38.86 1.98 -8.74
CA GLN A 221 37.89 1.49 -7.78
C GLN A 221 37.40 0.11 -8.24
N SER A 222 37.61 -0.89 -7.40
CA SER A 222 37.07 -2.23 -7.57
C SER A 222 35.55 -2.14 -7.63
N GLN A 223 35.01 -2.17 -8.85
CA GLN A 223 33.60 -2.36 -9.12
C GLN A 223 33.20 -3.71 -8.52
N LEU A 224 32.39 -3.65 -7.47
CA LEU A 224 31.68 -4.79 -6.90
C LEU A 224 30.56 -5.19 -7.88
N SER A 225 30.96 -5.83 -8.98
CA SER A 225 30.05 -6.53 -9.87
C SER A 225 29.65 -7.84 -9.19
N GLY A 226 28.50 -7.83 -8.51
CA GLY A 226 28.01 -9.00 -7.78
C GLY A 226 26.61 -8.82 -7.21
N SER A 227 25.61 -9.12 -8.05
CA SER A 227 24.22 -9.47 -7.69
C SER A 227 23.40 -8.42 -6.94
N ALA A 228 22.84 -7.44 -7.67
CA ALA A 228 21.97 -6.37 -7.16
C ALA A 228 20.45 -6.61 -7.33
N ILE A 229 20.02 -7.84 -7.65
CA ILE A 229 18.65 -8.08 -8.20
C ILE A 229 17.57 -8.33 -7.13
N SER A 230 17.88 -8.38 -5.83
CA SER A 230 16.97 -9.02 -4.88
C SER A 230 15.82 -8.18 -4.29
N SER A 231 15.61 -6.91 -4.64
CA SER A 231 14.89 -6.03 -3.69
C SER A 231 13.80 -5.10 -4.26
N ILE A 232 13.41 -5.28 -5.54
CA ILE A 232 12.01 -5.00 -5.98
C ILE A 232 11.13 -6.24 -5.75
N GLN A 233 11.62 -7.27 -5.04
CA GLN A 233 10.81 -8.34 -4.48
C GLN A 233 9.94 -7.80 -3.34
N SER A 234 8.99 -6.92 -3.67
CA SER A 234 7.73 -6.93 -2.94
C SER A 234 7.03 -8.22 -3.36
N ASP A 235 6.40 -8.95 -2.43
CA ASP A 235 5.63 -10.16 -2.76
C ASP A 235 4.59 -9.93 -3.88
N ALA A 236 4.24 -8.67 -4.16
CA ALA A 236 3.25 -8.26 -5.16
C ALA A 236 3.82 -8.09 -6.57
N LEU A 237 5.15 -7.98 -6.75
CA LEU A 237 5.81 -7.72 -8.02
C LEU A 237 6.92 -8.75 -8.28
N PRO A 238 6.58 -9.92 -8.84
CA PRO A 238 7.57 -10.95 -9.15
C PRO A 238 8.50 -10.48 -10.25
N ALA A 239 9.81 -10.52 -9.98
CA ALA A 239 10.85 -10.02 -10.88
C ALA A 239 10.82 -10.65 -12.29
N ALA A 240 10.29 -11.87 -12.42
CA ALA A 240 10.14 -12.56 -13.70
C ALA A 240 9.12 -11.90 -14.66
N TYR A 241 8.24 -11.04 -14.15
CA TYR A 241 7.13 -10.42 -14.89
C TYR A 241 7.09 -8.91 -14.79
N VAL A 242 8.13 -8.29 -14.24
CA VAL A 242 8.19 -6.85 -14.03
C VAL A 242 9.47 -6.29 -14.65
N SER A 243 9.32 -5.36 -15.59
CA SER A 243 10.43 -4.62 -16.18
C SER A 243 10.58 -3.24 -15.53
N VAL A 244 11.77 -2.67 -15.56
CA VAL A 244 12.03 -1.30 -15.08
C VAL A 244 12.15 -0.39 -16.29
N ASP A 245 11.16 0.47 -16.50
CA ASP A 245 11.04 1.27 -17.72
C ASP A 245 10.60 2.71 -17.44
N SER A 246 10.76 3.56 -18.45
CA SER A 246 10.09 4.86 -18.47
C SER A 246 8.58 4.69 -18.68
N PRO A 247 7.75 5.67 -18.28
CA PRO A 247 6.30 5.61 -18.52
C PRO A 247 6.02 5.33 -20.00
N PRO A 248 5.27 4.27 -20.34
CA PRO A 248 4.99 3.94 -21.72
C PRO A 248 4.09 5.01 -22.33
N SER A 249 4.25 5.24 -23.64
CA SER A 249 3.28 6.00 -24.42
C SER A 249 1.90 5.36 -24.32
N ILE A 250 0.86 6.17 -24.47
CA ILE A 250 -0.50 5.64 -24.56
C ILE A 250 -0.62 4.89 -25.89
N LEU A 251 -1.01 3.62 -25.81
CA LEU A 251 -1.21 2.78 -26.98
C LEU A 251 -2.36 3.34 -27.84
N PRO A 252 -2.26 3.31 -29.18
CA PRO A 252 -3.37 3.67 -30.05
C PRO A 252 -4.65 2.90 -29.69
N GLY A 253 -5.79 3.58 -29.69
CA GLY A 253 -7.07 2.97 -29.34
C GLY A 253 -7.19 2.53 -27.88
N HIS A 254 -6.34 2.99 -26.96
CA HIS A 254 -6.47 2.71 -25.54
C HIS A 254 -6.86 3.95 -24.74
N ILE A 255 -7.59 3.74 -23.64
CA ILE A 255 -7.79 4.73 -22.58
C ILE A 255 -6.88 4.41 -21.40
N VAL A 256 -6.66 5.40 -20.53
CA VAL A 256 -5.86 5.22 -19.32
C VAL A 256 -6.73 5.43 -18.09
N LEU A 257 -6.61 4.53 -17.12
CA LEU A 257 -7.17 4.66 -15.78
C LEU A 257 -6.06 4.60 -14.73
N TYR A 258 -6.29 5.28 -13.60
CA TYR A 258 -5.33 5.45 -12.52
C TYR A 258 -5.89 4.99 -11.18
N LYS A 259 -5.01 4.49 -10.31
CA LYS A 259 -5.31 4.18 -8.90
C LYS A 259 -4.10 4.49 -8.03
N GLY A 260 -4.31 5.25 -6.96
CA GLY A 260 -3.27 5.53 -5.94
C GLY A 260 -3.53 4.71 -4.68
N LYS A 261 -2.50 4.08 -4.10
CA LYS A 261 -2.65 3.21 -2.92
C LYS A 261 -1.31 3.01 -2.20
N SER A 262 -1.34 2.50 -0.97
CA SER A 262 -0.15 1.90 -0.36
C SER A 262 0.22 0.60 -1.06
N SER A 263 1.52 0.34 -1.17
CA SER A 263 2.07 -0.93 -1.64
C SER A 263 1.65 -2.11 -0.77
N VAL A 264 1.45 -1.89 0.54
CA VAL A 264 1.18 -2.97 1.50
C VAL A 264 -0.19 -3.57 1.35
N GLU A 265 -1.18 -2.74 0.99
CA GLU A 265 -2.53 -3.20 0.68
C GLU A 265 -2.57 -4.13 -0.55
N LEU A 266 -1.53 -4.14 -1.39
CA LEU A 266 -1.41 -5.00 -2.58
C LEU A 266 -0.65 -6.30 -2.30
N LEU A 267 0.01 -6.39 -1.14
CA LEU A 267 0.90 -7.49 -0.79
C LEU A 267 0.18 -8.70 -0.19
N SER A 268 -1.01 -8.52 0.40
CA SER A 268 -1.76 -9.63 1.00
C SER A 268 -2.18 -10.69 0.00
N GLU A 269 -2.49 -10.29 -1.23
CA GLU A 269 -3.01 -11.19 -2.27
C GLU A 269 -2.16 -11.23 -3.55
N ARG A 270 -1.04 -10.50 -3.58
CA ARG A 270 -0.12 -10.34 -4.72
C ARG A 270 -0.81 -9.82 -5.99
N PHE A 271 -0.60 -8.56 -6.32
CA PHE A 271 -1.21 -7.95 -7.51
C PHE A 271 -0.84 -8.66 -8.83
N ILE A 272 0.41 -9.11 -8.96
CA ILE A 272 0.85 -9.97 -10.06
C ILE A 272 1.22 -11.33 -9.48
N ARG A 273 0.59 -12.39 -9.99
CA ARG A 273 0.83 -13.77 -9.54
C ARG A 273 2.15 -14.31 -10.11
N GLU A 274 2.59 -15.46 -9.58
CA GLU A 274 3.84 -16.12 -10.00
C GLU A 274 3.82 -16.67 -11.43
N ASP A 275 2.65 -16.71 -12.09
CA ASP A 275 2.50 -17.05 -13.51
C ASP A 275 2.39 -15.78 -14.41
N GLY A 276 2.52 -14.60 -13.79
CA GLY A 276 2.35 -13.29 -14.40
C GLY A 276 0.91 -12.87 -14.65
N SER A 277 -0.10 -13.64 -14.23
CA SER A 277 -1.50 -13.21 -14.31
C SER A 277 -1.79 -12.08 -13.32
N ILE A 278 -2.77 -11.23 -13.65
CA ILE A 278 -3.15 -10.09 -12.82
C ILE A 278 -4.22 -10.52 -11.83
N ASN A 279 -3.96 -10.36 -10.54
CA ASN A 279 -4.95 -10.63 -9.50
C ASN A 279 -5.79 -9.38 -9.23
N MET A 280 -6.93 -9.27 -9.90
CA MET A 280 -7.83 -8.12 -9.72
C MET A 280 -8.44 -8.05 -8.31
N GLY A 281 -8.55 -9.17 -7.59
CA GLY A 281 -9.03 -9.20 -6.20
C GLY A 281 -8.17 -8.33 -5.25
N SER A 282 -6.86 -8.27 -5.50
CA SER A 282 -5.93 -7.46 -4.68
C SER A 282 -6.19 -5.95 -4.70
N ILE A 283 -6.97 -5.46 -5.68
CA ILE A 283 -7.35 -4.04 -5.81
C ILE A 283 -8.86 -3.81 -5.74
N GLU A 284 -9.61 -4.85 -5.36
CA GLU A 284 -11.04 -4.78 -5.07
C GLU A 284 -11.30 -3.85 -3.88
N SER A 285 -12.40 -3.11 -3.94
CA SER A 285 -12.91 -2.34 -2.81
C SER A 285 -14.16 -3.02 -2.27
N MET A 286 -14.22 -3.18 -0.95
CA MET A 286 -15.35 -3.81 -0.27
C MET A 286 -16.65 -3.03 -0.51
N LYS A 287 -17.79 -3.70 -0.28
CA LYS A 287 -19.13 -3.08 -0.35
C LYS A 287 -19.25 -1.85 0.56
N GLY A 288 -20.12 -0.91 0.17
CA GLY A 288 -20.41 0.32 0.92
C GLY A 288 -19.80 1.60 0.35
N GLY A 289 -19.14 1.52 -0.82
CA GLY A 289 -18.66 2.69 -1.55
C GLY A 289 -19.76 3.42 -2.32
N ASP A 290 -19.38 4.28 -3.26
CA ASP A 290 -20.31 5.16 -3.99
C ASP A 290 -21.30 4.40 -4.87
N PHE A 291 -20.84 3.33 -5.52
CA PHE A 291 -21.62 2.61 -6.53
C PHE A 291 -21.75 1.10 -6.25
N ASN A 292 -21.33 0.64 -5.06
CA ASN A 292 -21.32 -0.78 -4.71
C ASN A 292 -21.95 -1.05 -3.33
N GLN A 293 -23.28 -1.03 -3.24
CA GLN A 293 -24.00 -1.26 -1.97
C GLN A 293 -23.69 -2.62 -1.31
N ARG A 294 -23.60 -3.69 -2.12
CA ARG A 294 -23.67 -5.08 -1.63
C ARG A 294 -22.48 -5.95 -2.01
N ARG A 295 -21.82 -5.63 -3.12
CA ARG A 295 -20.74 -6.40 -3.72
C ARG A 295 -19.47 -5.58 -3.70
N GLY A 296 -18.32 -6.24 -3.84
CA GLY A 296 -17.10 -5.49 -4.11
C GLY A 296 -17.13 -4.87 -5.50
N ALA A 297 -16.22 -3.93 -5.71
CA ALA A 297 -16.10 -3.21 -6.98
C ALA A 297 -14.68 -2.69 -7.17
N TRP A 298 -14.31 -2.41 -8.41
CA TRP A 298 -12.97 -1.95 -8.77
C TRP A 298 -13.00 -0.50 -9.19
N TYR A 299 -12.62 0.36 -8.25
CA TYR A 299 -12.56 1.81 -8.43
C TYR A 299 -11.23 2.23 -9.06
N PHE A 300 -11.34 3.00 -10.14
CA PHE A 300 -10.26 3.75 -10.78
C PHE A 300 -10.71 5.19 -11.04
N SER A 301 -9.76 6.08 -11.37
CA SER A 301 -10.06 7.43 -11.86
C SER A 301 -9.48 7.64 -13.26
N ARG A 302 -10.10 8.53 -14.04
CA ARG A 302 -9.53 9.03 -15.30
C ARG A 302 -8.45 10.09 -15.08
N GLU A 303 -8.46 10.75 -13.91
CA GLU A 303 -7.49 11.79 -13.58
C GLU A 303 -6.34 11.23 -12.74
N GLU A 304 -5.12 11.34 -13.25
CA GLU A 304 -3.91 10.99 -12.50
C GLU A 304 -3.82 11.75 -11.17
N ALA A 305 -4.20 13.04 -11.17
CA ALA A 305 -4.18 13.85 -9.97
C ALA A 305 -5.22 13.45 -8.92
N THR A 306 -6.31 12.74 -9.28
CA THR A 306 -7.20 12.11 -8.29
C THR A 306 -6.50 10.92 -7.63
N ALA A 307 -5.82 10.07 -8.42
CA ALA A 307 -5.02 8.98 -7.88
C ALA A 307 -3.88 9.48 -6.99
N GLU A 308 -3.24 10.60 -7.35
CA GLU A 308 -2.20 11.23 -6.53
C GLU A 308 -2.72 11.69 -5.16
N GLN A 309 -3.94 12.24 -5.05
CA GLN A 309 -4.51 12.59 -3.75
C GLN A 309 -4.64 11.38 -2.82
N TYR A 310 -5.13 10.24 -3.33
CA TYR A 310 -5.21 8.99 -2.56
C TYR A 310 -3.82 8.45 -2.19
N ARG A 311 -2.85 8.54 -3.10
CA ARG A 311 -1.46 8.13 -2.83
C ARG A 311 -0.83 8.99 -1.74
N GLN A 312 -0.97 10.32 -1.80
CA GLN A 312 -0.45 11.24 -0.78
C GLN A 312 -1.07 10.97 0.59
N TRP A 313 -2.38 10.72 0.63
CA TRP A 313 -3.06 10.31 1.86
C TRP A 313 -2.49 9.01 2.44
N ALA A 314 -2.26 7.99 1.62
CA ALA A 314 -1.61 6.76 2.08
C ALA A 314 -0.20 7.03 2.61
N ALA A 315 0.59 7.84 1.91
CA ALA A 315 1.96 8.18 2.30
C ALA A 315 2.02 8.95 3.63
N ALA A 316 1.08 9.87 3.85
CA ALA A 316 1.00 10.63 5.10
C ALA A 316 0.65 9.75 6.29
N ARG A 317 -0.27 8.79 6.10
CA ARG A 317 -0.66 7.85 7.16
C ARG A 317 0.40 6.81 7.47
N ASN A 318 1.27 6.49 6.53
CA ASN A 318 2.35 5.53 6.73
C ASN A 318 3.64 5.95 6.03
N HIS A 319 4.46 6.65 6.81
CA HIS A 319 5.76 7.16 6.40
C HIS A 319 6.83 6.07 6.20
N THR A 320 6.50 4.79 6.40
CA THR A 320 7.44 3.65 6.24
C THR A 320 7.09 2.73 5.07
N ALA A 321 5.94 2.96 4.44
CA ALA A 321 5.50 2.21 3.27
C ALA A 321 5.83 2.93 1.96
N GLU A 322 6.14 2.14 0.94
CA GLU A 322 6.07 2.62 -0.44
C GLU A 322 4.62 2.86 -0.82
N THR A 323 4.37 3.87 -1.66
CA THR A 323 3.05 4.16 -2.22
C THR A 323 3.11 4.20 -3.72
N TRP A 324 2.05 3.76 -4.40
CA TRP A 324 2.08 3.52 -5.84
C TRP A 324 1.01 4.36 -6.54
N ILE A 325 1.33 4.82 -7.75
CA ILE A 325 0.32 5.14 -8.78
C ILE A 325 0.32 4.00 -9.78
N ILE A 326 -0.77 3.26 -9.84
CA ILE A 326 -1.01 2.22 -10.82
C ILE A 326 -1.72 2.86 -12.02
N ARG A 327 -1.09 2.79 -13.18
CA ARG A 327 -1.62 3.23 -14.47
C ARG A 327 -1.93 2.00 -15.32
N VAL A 328 -3.17 1.85 -15.76
CA VAL A 328 -3.60 0.75 -16.63
C VAL A 328 -4.08 1.28 -17.97
N GLN A 329 -3.60 0.70 -19.07
CA GLN A 329 -4.10 1.02 -20.41
C GLN A 329 -5.10 -0.03 -20.87
N ILE A 330 -6.30 0.41 -21.24
CA ILE A 330 -7.43 -0.47 -21.57
C ILE A 330 -7.86 -0.22 -23.01
N PRO A 331 -8.03 -1.26 -23.84
CA PRO A 331 -8.57 -1.11 -25.19
C PRO A 331 -9.93 -0.39 -25.16
N LYS A 332 -10.10 0.61 -26.03
CA LYS A 332 -11.35 1.37 -26.12
C LYS A 332 -12.51 0.48 -26.52
N ASP A 333 -12.32 -0.44 -27.47
CA ASP A 333 -13.36 -1.39 -27.91
C ASP A 333 -13.86 -2.28 -26.76
N PHE A 334 -13.00 -2.62 -25.80
CA PHE A 334 -13.43 -3.34 -24.60
C PHE A 334 -14.38 -2.48 -23.77
N ILE A 335 -14.00 -1.22 -23.49
CA ILE A 335 -14.81 -0.28 -22.71
C ILE A 335 -16.14 0.02 -23.41
N ASP A 336 -16.09 0.26 -24.73
CA ASP A 336 -17.26 0.56 -25.55
C ASP A 336 -18.20 -0.65 -25.68
N GLY A 337 -17.66 -1.87 -25.54
CA GLY A 337 -18.43 -3.11 -25.48
C GLY A 337 -19.05 -3.43 -24.11
N LEU A 338 -18.71 -2.70 -23.06
CA LEU A 338 -19.32 -2.90 -21.74
C LEU A 338 -20.71 -2.28 -21.67
N ARG A 339 -21.58 -2.88 -20.85
CA ARG A 339 -22.83 -2.23 -20.41
C ARG A 339 -22.50 -1.10 -19.44
N ARG A 340 -22.09 0.03 -20.00
CA ARG A 340 -21.72 1.23 -19.28
C ARG A 340 -22.97 2.02 -18.86
N LYS A 341 -22.92 2.55 -17.64
CA LYS A 341 -23.90 3.52 -17.13
C LYS A 341 -23.18 4.75 -16.60
N ASP A 342 -23.75 5.91 -16.87
CA ASP A 342 -23.25 7.17 -16.35
C ASP A 342 -24.17 7.64 -15.21
N LEU A 343 -23.57 8.09 -14.12
CA LEU A 343 -24.27 8.62 -12.96
C LEU A 343 -23.53 9.85 -12.43
N TRP A 344 -23.77 10.97 -13.09
CA TRP A 344 -23.21 12.27 -12.71
C TRP A 344 -24.04 12.92 -11.60
N TYR A 345 -23.43 13.86 -10.88
CA TYR A 345 -24.08 14.60 -9.79
C TYR A 345 -25.43 15.18 -10.26
N SER A 346 -26.49 14.69 -9.64
CA SER A 346 -27.89 14.88 -10.02
C SER A 346 -28.77 14.37 -8.87
N PRO A 347 -30.10 14.58 -8.90
CA PRO A 347 -30.99 13.97 -7.92
C PRO A 347 -30.86 12.44 -7.83
N ASP A 348 -30.67 11.77 -8.97
CA ASP A 348 -30.51 10.32 -9.04
C ASP A 348 -29.18 9.85 -8.43
N TRP A 349 -28.08 10.57 -8.70
CA TRP A 349 -26.80 10.30 -8.05
C TRP A 349 -26.89 10.42 -6.54
N LYS A 350 -27.52 11.48 -6.01
CA LYS A 350 -27.67 11.68 -4.56
C LYS A 350 -28.39 10.49 -3.91
N THR A 351 -29.52 10.08 -4.50
CA THR A 351 -30.29 8.95 -3.97
C THR A 351 -29.53 7.64 -4.08
N TYR A 352 -28.89 7.35 -5.21
CA TYR A 352 -28.20 6.08 -5.40
C TYR A 352 -26.95 5.95 -4.52
N VAL A 353 -26.12 7.00 -4.43
CA VAL A 353 -24.94 7.03 -3.54
C VAL A 353 -25.37 6.90 -2.08
N TRP A 354 -26.47 7.55 -1.68
CA TRP A 354 -27.04 7.37 -0.35
C TRP A 354 -27.39 5.91 -0.05
N TYR A 355 -28.05 5.22 -0.99
CA TYR A 355 -28.35 3.79 -0.84
C TYR A 355 -27.07 2.95 -0.73
N CYS A 356 -26.07 3.22 -1.57
CA CYS A 356 -24.83 2.45 -1.57
C CYS A 356 -24.06 2.61 -0.25
N ARG A 357 -23.87 3.85 0.21
CA ARG A 357 -23.15 4.14 1.46
C ARG A 357 -23.93 3.77 2.73
N LYS A 358 -25.27 3.72 2.67
CA LYS A 358 -26.10 3.24 3.78
C LYS A 358 -26.11 1.71 3.91
N GLY A 359 -25.59 1.01 2.90
CA GLY A 359 -25.52 -0.45 2.86
C GLY A 359 -26.92 -1.08 2.83
N THR A 360 -27.05 -2.30 3.36
CA THR A 360 -28.29 -3.09 3.27
C THR A 360 -29.38 -2.69 4.27
N SER A 361 -29.11 -1.72 5.14
CA SER A 361 -30.04 -1.30 6.21
C SER A 361 -31.36 -0.72 5.68
N GLU A 362 -31.36 -0.13 4.49
CA GLU A 362 -32.55 0.43 3.81
C GLU A 362 -33.10 -0.46 2.70
N GLY A 363 -32.70 -1.74 2.69
CA GLY A 363 -33.10 -2.67 1.65
C GLY A 363 -32.43 -2.39 0.30
N ASN A 364 -33.20 -2.55 -0.78
CA ASN A 364 -32.72 -2.36 -2.16
C ASN A 364 -32.95 -0.91 -2.62
N PRO A 365 -32.09 -0.38 -3.50
CA PRO A 365 -32.41 0.83 -4.25
C PRO A 365 -33.75 0.69 -4.99
N PRO A 366 -34.50 1.79 -5.20
CA PRO A 366 -35.70 1.79 -6.03
C PRO A 366 -35.48 1.17 -7.41
N ALA A 367 -36.53 0.58 -8.00
CA ALA A 367 -36.45 -0.17 -9.26
C ALA A 367 -35.81 0.62 -10.43
N LYS A 368 -35.94 1.96 -10.45
CA LYS A 368 -35.26 2.80 -11.45
C LYS A 368 -33.73 2.67 -11.44
N PHE A 369 -33.15 2.25 -10.31
CA PHE A 369 -31.72 2.03 -10.16
C PHE A 369 -31.29 0.59 -10.41
N ASP A 370 -32.22 -0.32 -10.74
CA ASP A 370 -31.92 -1.71 -11.07
C ASP A 370 -30.83 -1.82 -12.14
N VAL A 371 -30.80 -0.86 -13.06
CA VAL A 371 -29.80 -0.77 -14.13
C VAL A 371 -28.36 -0.63 -13.65
N PHE A 372 -28.12 -0.22 -12.40
CA PHE A 372 -26.78 -0.02 -11.84
C PHE A 372 -26.28 -1.17 -10.98
N TRP A 373 -27.15 -1.86 -10.24
CA TRP A 373 -26.73 -2.83 -9.22
C TRP A 373 -27.20 -4.26 -9.45
N LYS A 374 -28.25 -4.48 -10.27
CA LYS A 374 -28.68 -5.86 -10.53
C LYS A 374 -27.64 -6.58 -11.38
N PRO A 375 -27.37 -7.87 -11.09
CA PRO A 375 -26.41 -8.65 -11.86
C PRO A 375 -26.72 -8.60 -13.36
N GLY A 376 -25.67 -8.43 -14.16
CA GLY A 376 -25.80 -8.36 -15.61
C GLY A 376 -26.37 -7.06 -16.17
N GLN A 377 -26.74 -6.05 -15.37
CA GLN A 377 -27.30 -4.79 -15.89
C GLN A 377 -26.22 -3.75 -16.24
N ALA A 378 -25.35 -3.43 -15.28
CA ALA A 378 -24.16 -2.61 -15.49
C ALA A 378 -22.92 -3.47 -15.32
N GLN A 379 -21.91 -3.20 -16.14
CA GLN A 379 -20.56 -3.72 -15.96
C GLN A 379 -19.59 -2.64 -15.55
N LEU A 380 -19.87 -1.40 -15.98
CA LEU A 380 -19.09 -0.23 -15.68
C LEU A 380 -20.01 0.94 -15.32
N ILE A 381 -19.69 1.64 -14.24
CA ILE A 381 -20.36 2.87 -13.83
C ILE A 381 -19.33 4.00 -13.84
N GLU A 382 -19.62 5.08 -14.57
CA GLU A 382 -18.85 6.33 -14.48
C GLU A 382 -19.65 7.39 -13.73
N GLY A 383 -19.00 8.16 -12.86
CA GLY A 383 -19.67 9.20 -12.11
C GLY A 383 -18.73 10.06 -11.28
N HIS A 384 -19.31 11.03 -10.56
CA HIS A 384 -18.54 11.83 -9.60
C HIS A 384 -18.29 11.05 -8.32
N ILE A 385 -17.14 11.32 -7.69
CA ILE A 385 -16.76 10.78 -6.38
C ILE A 385 -17.46 11.57 -5.28
N CYS A 386 -18.07 10.88 -4.32
CA CYS A 386 -18.59 11.51 -3.12
C CYS A 386 -17.48 11.70 -2.08
N GLY A 387 -17.19 12.96 -1.74
CA GLY A 387 -16.23 13.35 -0.72
C GLY A 387 -16.86 13.56 0.67
N ARG A 388 -18.15 13.29 0.85
CA ARG A 388 -18.85 13.50 2.14
C ARG A 388 -18.81 12.26 3.02
N SER A 389 -18.55 12.49 4.32
CA SER A 389 -18.41 11.42 5.31
C SER A 389 -19.55 10.39 5.25
N PRO A 390 -19.23 9.08 5.16
CA PRO A 390 -20.21 8.01 5.33
C PRO A 390 -20.72 7.89 6.77
N ASN A 391 -20.25 8.70 7.73
CA ASN A 391 -20.94 8.85 9.01
C ASN A 391 -22.13 9.82 8.94
N ILE A 392 -22.20 10.66 7.90
CA ILE A 392 -23.26 11.64 7.71
C ILE A 392 -24.30 11.10 6.74
N ILE A 393 -23.88 10.56 5.60
CA ILE A 393 -24.80 10.15 4.52
C ILE A 393 -25.85 9.14 5.00
N PRO A 394 -25.50 8.02 5.68
CA PRO A 394 -26.49 7.05 6.15
C PRO A 394 -27.47 7.62 7.19
N LYS A 395 -27.09 8.69 7.90
CA LYS A 395 -27.92 9.38 8.89
C LYS A 395 -28.88 10.41 8.26
N ILE A 396 -28.74 10.71 6.98
CA ILE A 396 -29.69 11.56 6.27
C ILE A 396 -31.00 10.76 6.09
N PRO A 397 -32.15 11.25 6.59
CA PRO A 397 -33.44 10.63 6.31
C PRO A 397 -33.70 10.59 4.80
N LYS A 398 -34.34 9.52 4.32
CA LYS A 398 -34.56 9.30 2.88
C LYS A 398 -35.22 10.48 2.18
N GLN A 399 -36.20 11.10 2.83
CA GLN A 399 -36.93 12.27 2.32
C GLN A 399 -36.07 13.54 2.21
N ASP A 400 -34.98 13.62 2.98
CA ASP A 400 -34.12 14.81 3.06
C ASP A 400 -32.88 14.71 2.15
N VAL A 401 -32.67 13.57 1.49
CA VAL A 401 -31.47 13.30 0.68
C VAL A 401 -31.21 14.41 -0.35
N GLN A 402 -32.26 14.88 -1.01
CA GLN A 402 -32.14 15.90 -2.06
C GLN A 402 -31.72 17.27 -1.53
N GLN A 403 -32.19 17.63 -0.33
CA GLN A 403 -31.90 18.91 0.31
C GLN A 403 -30.54 18.88 1.03
N ARG A 404 -30.21 17.77 1.69
CA ARG A 404 -29.03 17.69 2.56
C ARG A 404 -27.76 17.33 1.82
N MET A 405 -27.83 16.58 0.72
CA MET A 405 -26.67 16.35 -0.15
C MET A 405 -26.58 17.47 -1.19
N SER A 406 -25.38 18.00 -1.39
CA SER A 406 -25.09 19.17 -2.22
C SER A 406 -23.82 18.95 -3.04
N GLU A 407 -23.49 19.90 -3.89
CA GLU A 407 -22.35 19.79 -4.80
C GLU A 407 -21.00 19.93 -4.09
N SER A 408 -20.97 20.54 -2.90
CA SER A 408 -19.79 20.58 -2.04
C SER A 408 -19.47 19.23 -1.40
N ASP A 409 -20.35 18.24 -1.54
CA ASP A 409 -20.13 16.87 -1.07
C ASP A 409 -19.38 15.99 -2.09
N LEU A 410 -18.95 16.58 -3.20
CA LEU A 410 -18.10 15.92 -4.19
C LEU A 410 -16.62 16.04 -3.81
N LEU A 411 -15.82 15.06 -4.23
CA LEU A 411 -14.36 15.20 -4.21
C LEU A 411 -13.92 16.12 -5.36
N TYR A 412 -12.98 17.00 -5.09
CA TYR A 412 -12.42 17.94 -6.07
C TYR A 412 -10.92 17.72 -6.30
N ASN A 413 -10.51 17.94 -7.54
CA ASN A 413 -9.13 18.05 -7.94
C ASN A 413 -8.90 19.49 -8.45
N GLY A 414 -8.41 20.34 -7.56
CA GLY A 414 -8.45 21.79 -7.76
C GLY A 414 -9.89 22.27 -7.92
N ASN A 415 -10.20 22.89 -9.06
CA ASN A 415 -11.54 23.41 -9.35
C ASN A 415 -12.43 22.43 -10.14
N ARG A 416 -11.98 21.18 -10.33
CA ARG A 416 -12.72 20.18 -11.12
C ARG A 416 -13.27 19.08 -10.22
N LYS A 417 -14.51 18.65 -10.47
CA LYS A 417 -15.10 17.48 -9.83
C LYS A 417 -14.30 16.24 -10.22
N ALA A 418 -13.82 15.49 -9.23
CA ALA A 418 -13.12 14.25 -9.48
C ALA A 418 -14.10 13.18 -9.97
N THR A 419 -13.64 12.33 -10.89
CA THR A 419 -14.45 11.25 -11.46
C THR A 419 -13.89 9.88 -11.13
N GLN A 420 -14.78 8.90 -11.12
CA GLN A 420 -14.45 7.49 -10.93
C GLN A 420 -15.06 6.63 -12.04
N CYS A 421 -14.32 5.59 -12.38
CA CYS A 421 -14.66 4.53 -13.31
C CYS A 421 -14.70 3.23 -12.49
N VAL A 422 -15.89 2.66 -12.32
CA VAL A 422 -16.14 1.60 -11.35
C VAL A 422 -16.65 0.36 -12.06
N PHE A 423 -15.82 -0.69 -12.08
CA PHE A 423 -16.27 -2.00 -12.54
C PHE A 423 -17.06 -2.67 -11.41
N VAL A 424 -18.29 -3.09 -11.72
CA VAL A 424 -19.24 -3.67 -10.74
C VAL A 424 -19.65 -5.11 -11.07
N ASP A 425 -19.01 -5.68 -12.08
CA ASP A 425 -19.29 -7.01 -12.62
C ASP A 425 -17.99 -7.83 -12.63
N GLU A 426 -18.01 -8.97 -11.94
CA GLU A 426 -16.84 -9.84 -11.73
C GLU A 426 -16.31 -10.39 -13.07
N GLU A 427 -17.19 -10.84 -13.96
CA GLU A 427 -16.78 -11.34 -15.28
C GLU A 427 -16.11 -10.24 -16.14
N ALA A 428 -16.60 -9.01 -16.06
CA ALA A 428 -15.96 -7.88 -16.72
C ALA A 428 -14.56 -7.60 -16.15
N VAL A 429 -14.36 -7.70 -14.84
CA VAL A 429 -13.05 -7.42 -14.24
C VAL A 429 -12.05 -8.54 -14.49
N GLU A 430 -12.49 -9.81 -14.55
CA GLU A 430 -11.62 -10.94 -14.89
C GLU A 430 -11.04 -10.75 -16.31
N ARG A 431 -11.91 -10.46 -17.29
CA ARG A 431 -11.49 -10.12 -18.66
C ARG A 431 -10.61 -8.88 -18.71
N LEU A 432 -10.88 -7.87 -17.87
CA LEU A 432 -10.02 -6.70 -17.76
C LEU A 432 -8.60 -7.10 -17.31
N GLY A 433 -8.47 -7.96 -16.31
CA GLY A 433 -7.19 -8.47 -15.80
C GLY A 433 -6.34 -9.14 -16.88
N GLU A 434 -6.97 -9.93 -17.76
CA GLU A 434 -6.30 -10.52 -18.92
C GLU A 434 -5.86 -9.44 -19.93
N LEU A 435 -6.73 -8.49 -20.24
CA LEU A 435 -6.49 -7.46 -21.26
C LEU A 435 -5.41 -6.45 -20.87
N ILE A 436 -5.24 -6.17 -19.58
CA ILE A 436 -4.25 -5.20 -19.10
C ILE A 436 -2.88 -5.85 -18.81
N ARG A 437 -2.75 -7.17 -18.93
CA ARG A 437 -1.44 -7.84 -18.81
C ARG A 437 -0.46 -7.28 -19.85
N GLY A 438 0.69 -6.79 -19.38
CA GLY A 438 1.68 -6.09 -20.20
C GLY A 438 1.35 -4.64 -20.52
N LYS A 439 0.25 -4.10 -19.98
CA LYS A 439 -0.23 -2.72 -20.16
C LYS A 439 -0.40 -1.96 -18.84
N ILE A 440 0.23 -2.49 -17.78
CA ILE A 440 0.30 -1.87 -16.46
C ILE A 440 1.64 -1.15 -16.35
N PHE A 441 1.58 0.10 -15.91
CA PHE A 441 2.74 0.86 -15.47
C PHE A 441 2.55 1.29 -14.02
N ILE A 442 3.54 1.05 -13.17
CA ILE A 442 3.47 1.43 -11.75
C ILE A 442 4.59 2.42 -11.46
N GLU A 443 4.18 3.60 -10.98
CA GLU A 443 5.12 4.54 -10.40
C GLU A 443 5.22 4.29 -8.90
N ILE A 444 6.41 3.89 -8.45
CA ILE A 444 6.71 3.56 -7.07
C ILE A 444 7.31 4.79 -6.40
N PHE A 445 6.59 5.33 -5.43
CA PHE A 445 7.04 6.40 -4.56
C PHE A 445 7.58 5.78 -3.27
N PRO A 446 8.81 6.12 -2.89
CA PRO A 446 9.35 5.60 -1.66
C PRO A 446 8.66 6.13 -0.41
N ALA A 447 8.93 5.46 0.70
CA ALA A 447 8.54 5.89 2.03
C ALA A 447 9.02 7.33 2.32
N LEU A 448 8.12 8.22 2.72
CA LEU A 448 8.42 9.61 3.08
C LEU A 448 8.98 9.66 4.49
N GLN A 449 10.05 10.41 4.77
CA GLN A 449 10.46 10.62 6.16
C GLN A 449 9.65 11.75 6.80
N SER A 450 9.35 11.64 8.10
CA SER A 450 8.43 12.53 8.82
C SER A 450 8.86 14.01 8.87
N SER A 451 10.12 14.33 8.54
CA SER A 451 10.63 15.71 8.53
C SER A 451 10.03 16.61 7.45
N ASP A 452 9.28 16.07 6.49
CA ASP A 452 8.80 16.82 5.32
C ASP A 452 7.38 17.40 5.49
N PHE A 453 6.77 17.22 6.67
CA PHE A 453 5.42 17.69 6.97
C PHE A 453 5.38 18.90 7.92
N SER A 454 6.54 19.46 8.30
CA SER A 454 6.67 20.65 9.16
C SER A 454 6.59 21.95 8.39
#